data_AF-A0A3B1CF47-F1
#
_entry.id   AF-A0A3B1CF47-F1
#
_cell.length_a   1.000
_cell.length_b   1.000
_cell.length_c   1.000
_cell.angle_alpha   90.00
_cell.angle_beta   90.00
_cell.angle_gamma   90.00
#
_symmetry.space_group_name_H-M   'P 1'
#
loop_
_entity.id
_entity.type
_entity.pdbx_description
1 polymer ?
#
loop_
_entity_poly.entity_id
_entity_poly.type
_entity_poly.pdbx_seq_one_letter_code
_entity_poly.pdbx_strand_id
1 'polypeptide(L)'
;MSGASGGNIIGTARPDSPAYRAGIRPGDMLLTVNRKRIHDSIDLVFYTDDLELNISVKRKDRIIRTTIIRDEGEDLGIELRPFRIKTCRNRCVFCFVSQLPKGLRRSLYIKDEDFRMSFLYGSYITLSNITPAEKKRIIEQRLSPLYISVHSTDRETRNTLLGNNNATDIMKELKWLAKNRIRIHVQIVLCPGYNDGDKLVSTINDLHKFYPYVSSIAVVPVGLTRHRKSPLKPVGKDVALETVAIISDFQKRFMKKHGDALVYGSDELYIRAEKKFPPLKYYGEFPQIENGVGLVPLFLHKAARIKSVKSPSGQRFLAVTGVSFYPFLSRFIERLNSRVCVDVIPVVNRFFGETVTVAGLLTGRDIIQSVADVSSDYDVLLLPDVIFRDGQDLLLDDTTVEELERILRIRVRVIDPTPRGLINALEE
;
A
#
# COMPACT_ATOMS: atom_id res chain seq x y z
N MET A 1 -3.29 -4.25 35.35
CA MET A 1 -2.35 -5.00 34.50
C MET A 1 -3.09 -5.45 33.25
N SER A 2 -2.83 -4.86 32.08
CA SER A 2 -3.36 -5.32 30.80
C SER A 2 -2.72 -4.51 29.68
N GLY A 3 -1.98 -5.16 28.77
CA GLY A 3 -1.60 -4.54 27.50
C GLY A 3 -0.13 -4.57 27.08
N ALA A 4 0.72 -5.44 27.63
CA ALA A 4 2.00 -5.74 26.97
C ALA A 4 1.74 -6.67 25.76
N SER A 5 1.26 -6.08 24.66
CA SER A 5 1.37 -6.71 23.35
C SER A 5 2.86 -6.82 23.02
N GLY A 6 3.30 -7.96 22.48
CA GLY A 6 4.71 -8.33 22.34
C GLY A 6 5.61 -7.44 21.48
N GLY A 7 5.17 -6.22 21.13
CA GLY A 7 5.93 -5.24 20.36
C GLY A 7 7.19 -4.74 21.04
N ASN A 8 7.35 -4.93 22.36
CA ASN A 8 8.56 -4.61 23.10
C ASN A 8 9.40 -5.85 23.47
N ILE A 9 9.11 -7.02 22.87
CA ILE A 9 9.91 -8.22 23.05
C ILE A 9 11.00 -8.22 21.98
N ILE A 10 12.23 -8.50 22.38
CA ILE A 10 13.37 -8.63 21.47
C ILE A 10 13.20 -9.92 20.66
N GLY A 11 13.01 -9.78 19.36
CA GLY A 11 12.94 -10.88 18.41
C GLY A 11 14.33 -11.39 18.05
N THR A 12 15.21 -10.45 17.68
CA THR A 12 16.58 -10.74 17.24
C THR A 12 17.56 -9.85 18.00
N ALA A 13 18.74 -10.39 18.32
CA ALA A 13 19.89 -9.63 18.79
C ALA A 13 21.13 -10.18 18.09
N ARG A 14 21.83 -9.36 17.30
CA ARG A 14 22.97 -9.81 16.50
C ARG A 14 24.16 -10.12 17.41
N PRO A 15 24.84 -11.28 17.27
CA PRO A 15 25.92 -11.71 18.18
C PRO A 15 27.04 -10.68 18.43
N ASP A 16 27.33 -9.83 17.45
CA ASP A 16 28.40 -8.81 17.54
C ASP A 16 27.89 -7.40 17.88
N SER A 17 26.60 -7.23 18.19
CA SER A 17 26.02 -5.91 18.44
C SER A 17 26.33 -5.36 19.84
N PRO A 18 26.31 -4.03 20.03
CA PRO A 18 26.42 -3.41 21.34
C PRO A 18 25.45 -3.98 22.37
N ALA A 19 24.20 -4.23 21.98
CA ALA A 19 23.20 -4.85 22.84
C ALA A 19 23.56 -6.28 23.26
N TYR A 20 24.02 -7.11 22.31
CA TYR A 20 24.40 -8.48 22.63
C TYR A 20 25.62 -8.51 23.56
N ARG A 21 26.64 -7.67 23.31
CA ARG A 21 27.79 -7.52 24.20
C ARG A 21 27.38 -7.07 25.61
N ALA A 22 26.38 -6.20 25.72
CA ALA A 22 25.79 -5.76 27.00
C ALA A 22 24.84 -6.78 27.65
N GLY A 23 24.75 -8.00 27.14
CA GLY A 23 23.99 -9.09 27.75
C GLY A 23 22.50 -9.13 27.38
N ILE A 24 22.03 -8.29 26.46
CA ILE A 24 20.67 -8.34 25.92
C ILE A 24 20.52 -9.56 25.01
N ARG A 25 19.41 -10.29 25.12
CA ARG A 25 19.19 -11.54 24.38
C ARG A 25 17.80 -11.58 23.74
N PRO A 26 17.61 -12.38 22.68
CA PRO A 26 16.28 -12.68 22.14
C PRO A 26 15.35 -13.23 23.23
N GLY A 27 14.10 -12.78 23.21
CA GLY A 27 13.07 -13.12 24.20
C GLY A 27 13.02 -12.19 25.42
N ASP A 28 14.01 -11.31 25.61
CA ASP A 28 13.94 -10.27 26.62
C ASP A 28 12.82 -9.26 26.31
N MET A 29 12.15 -8.76 27.34
CA MET A 29 11.16 -7.69 27.20
C MET A 29 11.83 -6.35 27.50
N LEU A 30 12.00 -5.52 26.49
CA LEU A 30 12.56 -4.18 26.63
C LEU A 30 11.55 -3.26 27.35
N LEU A 31 11.90 -2.81 28.54
CA LEU A 31 11.02 -1.98 29.38
C LEU A 31 11.27 -0.50 29.13
N THR A 32 12.53 -0.07 29.21
CA THR A 32 12.90 1.34 29.05
C THR A 32 14.24 1.53 28.35
N VAL A 33 14.37 2.63 27.62
CA VAL A 33 15.65 3.23 27.18
C VAL A 33 15.69 4.66 27.72
N ASN A 34 16.76 5.06 28.39
CA ASN A 34 16.92 6.41 28.98
C ASN A 34 15.71 6.84 29.84
N ARG A 35 15.20 5.89 30.67
CA ARG A 35 14.01 6.03 31.53
C ARG A 35 12.68 6.24 30.78
N LYS A 36 12.69 6.21 29.45
CA LYS A 36 11.49 6.26 28.60
C LYS A 36 11.00 4.86 28.30
N ARG A 37 9.70 4.64 28.43
CA ARG A 37 9.09 3.32 28.25
C ARG A 37 9.05 2.95 26.77
N ILE A 38 9.41 1.70 26.46
CA ILE A 38 9.36 1.15 25.09
C ILE A 38 8.14 0.26 24.92
N HIS A 39 7.32 0.57 23.93
CA HIS A 39 6.14 -0.21 23.57
C HIS A 39 6.31 -0.98 22.25
N ASP A 40 7.09 -0.41 21.31
CA ASP A 40 7.29 -0.94 19.97
C ASP A 40 8.58 -0.40 19.33
N SER A 41 8.82 -0.78 18.07
CA SER A 41 10.00 -0.38 17.29
C SER A 41 10.11 1.13 17.06
N ILE A 42 9.01 1.88 17.03
CA ILE A 42 9.05 3.34 16.88
C ILE A 42 9.65 3.97 18.15
N ASP A 43 9.23 3.50 19.32
CA ASP A 43 9.81 3.97 20.58
C ASP A 43 11.30 3.62 20.66
N LEU A 44 11.68 2.43 20.21
CA LEU A 44 13.08 2.02 20.19
C LEU A 44 13.90 3.02 19.37
N VAL A 45 13.57 3.20 18.09
CA VAL A 45 14.31 4.12 17.21
C VAL A 45 14.33 5.55 17.76
N PHE A 46 13.20 6.02 18.30
CA PHE A 46 13.09 7.39 18.80
C PHE A 46 13.90 7.67 20.08
N TYR A 47 14.04 6.68 20.96
CA TYR A 47 14.74 6.85 22.24
C TYR A 47 16.19 6.33 22.23
N THR A 48 16.68 5.81 21.11
CA THR A 48 18.06 5.33 20.93
C THR A 48 18.88 6.25 20.03
N ASP A 49 18.73 7.57 20.16
CA ASP A 49 19.58 8.52 19.41
C ASP A 49 20.93 8.73 20.13
N ASP A 50 20.93 8.71 21.47
CA ASP A 50 22.13 8.91 22.28
C ASP A 50 23.19 7.79 22.08
N LEU A 51 24.47 8.13 22.30
CA LEU A 51 25.59 7.18 22.29
C LEU A 51 25.64 6.32 23.56
N GLU A 52 25.22 6.90 24.70
CA GLU A 52 25.09 6.20 25.98
C GLU A 52 23.62 5.92 26.28
N LEU A 53 23.27 4.64 26.34
CA LEU A 53 21.90 4.17 26.51
C LEU A 53 21.75 3.41 27.83
N ASN A 54 20.92 3.95 28.73
CA ASN A 54 20.50 3.28 29.96
C ASN A 54 19.28 2.41 29.68
N ILE A 55 19.51 1.11 29.54
CA ILE A 55 18.48 0.15 29.15
C ILE A 55 18.02 -0.68 30.35
N SER A 56 16.70 -0.91 30.45
CA SER A 56 16.15 -1.93 31.34
C SER A 56 15.35 -2.97 30.57
N VAL A 57 15.66 -4.23 30.80
CA VAL A 57 14.95 -5.38 30.22
C VAL A 57 14.39 -6.28 31.31
N LYS A 58 13.25 -6.92 31.06
CA LYS A 58 12.71 -7.99 31.88
C LYS A 58 13.03 -9.33 31.22
N ARG A 59 13.82 -10.15 31.90
CA ARG A 59 14.10 -11.55 31.54
C ARG A 59 13.47 -12.45 32.59
N LYS A 60 12.44 -13.21 32.20
CA LYS A 60 11.59 -13.95 33.16
C LYS A 60 11.05 -12.97 34.22
N ASP A 61 11.30 -13.20 35.51
CA ASP A 61 10.85 -12.32 36.59
C ASP A 61 11.91 -11.33 37.08
N ARG A 62 13.07 -11.26 36.41
CA ARG A 62 14.17 -10.36 36.81
C ARG A 62 14.23 -9.15 35.89
N ILE A 63 14.40 -7.97 36.49
CA ILE A 63 14.73 -6.74 35.76
C ILE A 63 16.25 -6.62 35.74
N ILE A 64 16.81 -6.57 34.53
CA ILE A 64 18.24 -6.36 34.28
C ILE A 64 18.37 -4.93 33.79
N ARG A 65 19.29 -4.17 34.38
CA ARG A 65 19.65 -2.82 33.93
C ARG A 65 21.08 -2.86 33.43
N THR A 66 21.32 -2.27 32.27
CA THR A 66 22.65 -2.17 31.68
C THR A 66 22.81 -0.83 30.98
N THR A 67 24.05 -0.37 30.92
CA THR A 67 24.44 0.76 30.08
C THR A 67 25.09 0.21 28.83
N ILE A 68 24.72 0.78 27.68
CA ILE A 68 25.34 0.46 26.39
C ILE A 68 25.99 1.73 25.90
N ILE A 69 27.27 1.62 25.56
CA ILE A 69 28.02 2.66 24.88
C ILE A 69 28.27 2.13 23.47
N ARG A 70 27.97 2.95 22.47
CA ARG A 70 28.13 2.61 21.05
C ARG A 70 28.81 3.75 20.30
N ASP A 71 29.40 3.42 19.16
CA ASP A 71 30.00 4.42 18.29
C ASP A 71 28.92 5.19 17.50
N GLU A 72 29.28 6.37 17.01
CA GLU A 72 28.38 7.18 16.17
C GLU A 72 28.02 6.42 14.89
N GLY A 73 26.72 6.28 14.62
CA GLY A 73 26.21 5.50 13.50
C GLY A 73 26.19 3.98 13.72
N GLU A 74 26.71 3.46 14.84
CA GLU A 74 26.63 2.03 15.16
C GLU A 74 25.19 1.65 15.56
N ASP A 75 24.62 0.67 14.88
CA ASP A 75 23.29 0.14 15.21
C ASP A 75 23.33 -0.69 16.50
N LEU A 76 22.33 -0.51 17.36
CA LEU A 76 22.17 -1.24 18.62
C LEU A 76 22.08 -2.76 18.38
N GLY A 77 21.62 -3.15 17.19
CA GLY A 77 21.59 -4.52 16.69
C GLY A 77 20.61 -5.42 17.41
N ILE A 78 19.46 -4.84 17.77
CA ILE A 78 18.28 -5.55 18.23
C ILE A 78 17.09 -5.20 17.34
N GLU A 79 16.24 -6.19 17.12
CA GLU A 79 14.95 -6.01 16.46
C GLU A 79 13.85 -6.48 17.39
N LEU A 80 12.82 -5.67 17.54
CA LEU A 80 11.65 -6.04 18.32
C LEU A 80 10.70 -6.87 17.47
N ARG A 81 9.97 -7.78 18.12
CA ARG A 81 8.90 -8.54 17.48
C ARG A 81 7.82 -7.59 16.96
N PRO A 82 7.08 -7.98 15.91
CA PRO A 82 5.97 -7.19 15.41
C PRO A 82 4.96 -6.86 16.51
N PHE A 83 4.54 -5.59 16.57
CA PHE A 83 3.52 -5.16 17.51
C PHE A 83 2.14 -5.63 17.06
N ARG A 84 1.22 -5.77 18.03
CA ARG A 84 -0.19 -6.01 17.71
C ARG A 84 -0.78 -4.77 17.05
N ILE A 85 -1.33 -4.95 15.85
CA ILE A 85 -1.99 -3.91 15.07
C ILE A 85 -3.37 -3.60 15.68
N LYS A 86 -3.66 -2.31 15.84
CA LYS A 86 -5.00 -1.82 16.20
C LYS A 86 -5.95 -2.01 15.01
N THR A 87 -7.07 -2.69 15.25
CA THR A 87 -8.03 -3.00 14.19
C THR A 87 -9.18 -2.00 14.10
N CYS A 88 -9.60 -1.68 12.88
CA CYS A 88 -10.74 -0.83 12.56
C CYS A 88 -12.07 -1.42 13.03
N ARG A 89 -12.95 -0.56 13.54
CA ARG A 89 -14.33 -0.90 13.96
C ARG A 89 -15.41 -0.41 13.00
N ASN A 90 -15.02 0.29 11.93
CA ASN A 90 -15.96 0.82 10.94
C ASN A 90 -16.61 -0.32 10.13
N ARG A 91 -17.84 -0.07 9.66
CA ARG A 91 -18.63 -0.98 8.83
C ARG A 91 -18.85 -0.35 7.46
N CYS A 92 -17.77 0.16 6.85
CA CYS A 92 -17.87 0.97 5.64
C CYS A 92 -18.63 0.22 4.56
N VAL A 93 -19.53 0.93 3.88
CA VAL A 93 -20.36 0.34 2.80
C VAL A 93 -19.51 -0.17 1.63
N PHE A 94 -18.26 0.30 1.51
CA PHE A 94 -17.27 -0.07 0.51
C PHE A 94 -16.08 -0.89 1.05
N CYS A 95 -16.10 -1.35 2.31
CA CYS A 95 -14.93 -1.97 2.94
C CYS A 95 -14.50 -3.27 2.21
N PHE A 96 -13.41 -3.22 1.43
CA PHE A 96 -12.92 -4.36 0.64
C PHE A 96 -12.69 -5.62 1.49
N VAL A 97 -12.06 -5.47 2.67
CA VAL A 97 -11.83 -6.57 3.62
C VAL A 97 -13.12 -7.26 4.07
N SER A 98 -14.23 -6.53 4.19
CA SER A 98 -15.53 -7.10 4.59
C SER A 98 -16.23 -7.85 3.45
N GLN A 99 -15.78 -7.62 2.21
CA GLN A 99 -16.26 -8.27 1.01
C GLN A 99 -15.42 -9.51 0.66
N LEU A 100 -14.42 -9.87 1.46
CA LEU A 100 -13.59 -11.04 1.18
C LEU A 100 -14.36 -12.33 1.50
N PRO A 101 -14.29 -13.36 0.63
CA PRO A 101 -14.83 -14.69 0.93
C PRO A 101 -14.03 -15.33 2.07
N LYS A 102 -14.57 -16.38 2.69
CA LYS A 102 -13.84 -17.20 3.68
C LYS A 102 -12.75 -18.04 3.00
N GLY A 103 -11.75 -18.44 3.78
CA GLY A 103 -10.70 -19.36 3.33
C GLY A 103 -9.48 -18.70 2.68
N LEU A 104 -9.37 -17.37 2.75
CA LEU A 104 -8.14 -16.65 2.42
C LEU A 104 -7.20 -16.62 3.62
N ARG A 105 -5.95 -16.20 3.37
CA ARG A 105 -4.96 -15.99 4.42
C ARG A 105 -5.45 -15.01 5.50
N ARG A 106 -5.13 -15.32 6.76
CA ARG A 106 -5.63 -14.58 7.94
C ARG A 106 -5.29 -13.09 7.92
N SER A 107 -4.13 -12.71 7.39
CA SER A 107 -3.68 -11.32 7.34
C SER A 107 -4.58 -10.42 6.49
N LEU A 108 -5.21 -10.96 5.43
CA LEU A 108 -6.11 -10.18 4.56
C LEU A 108 -7.40 -9.76 5.27
N TYR A 109 -7.80 -10.45 6.34
CA TYR A 109 -8.99 -10.10 7.12
C TYR A 109 -8.75 -9.03 8.19
N ILE A 110 -7.50 -8.58 8.35
CA ILE A 110 -7.17 -7.53 9.30
C ILE A 110 -7.54 -6.19 8.69
N LYS A 111 -8.52 -5.50 9.29
CA LYS A 111 -8.81 -4.10 8.99
C LYS A 111 -7.90 -3.24 9.85
N ASP A 112 -6.93 -2.59 9.25
CA ASP A 112 -6.01 -1.72 9.97
C ASP A 112 -6.66 -0.37 10.33
N GLU A 113 -6.27 0.20 11.48
CA GLU A 113 -6.62 1.53 11.99
C GLU A 113 -5.48 2.07 12.88
N ASP A 114 -4.26 1.56 12.71
CA ASP A 114 -3.11 1.85 13.55
C ASP A 114 -2.24 2.96 12.93
N PHE A 115 -2.10 4.09 13.63
CA PHE A 115 -1.27 5.20 13.16
C PHE A 115 0.20 4.82 12.97
N ARG A 116 0.68 3.78 13.68
CA ARG A 116 2.06 3.28 13.53
C ARG A 116 2.25 2.62 12.18
N MET A 117 1.27 1.83 11.74
CA MET A 117 1.27 1.23 10.40
C MET A 117 1.14 2.30 9.32
N SER A 118 0.36 3.34 9.59
CA SER A 118 0.26 4.51 8.71
C SER A 118 1.61 5.21 8.51
N PHE A 119 2.35 5.45 9.59
CA PHE A 119 3.66 6.08 9.54
C PHE A 119 4.73 5.17 8.91
N LEU A 120 4.78 3.89 9.31
CA LEU A 120 5.85 2.97 8.88
C LEU A 120 5.68 2.44 7.46
N TYR A 121 4.44 2.19 7.04
CA TYR A 121 4.13 1.43 5.82
C TYR A 121 3.10 2.12 4.92
N GLY A 122 2.73 3.36 5.21
CA GLY A 122 1.75 4.08 4.40
C GLY A 122 0.33 3.54 4.48
N SER A 123 0.01 2.74 5.50
CA SER A 123 -1.33 2.17 5.66
C SER A 123 -2.38 3.24 5.96
N TYR A 124 -3.49 3.17 5.24
CA TYR A 124 -4.54 4.18 5.35
C TYR A 124 -5.44 3.96 6.56
N ILE A 125 -5.53 4.97 7.42
CA ILE A 125 -6.40 4.96 8.61
C ILE A 125 -7.52 5.99 8.46
N THR A 126 -8.66 5.75 9.09
CA THR A 126 -9.79 6.69 9.03
C THR A 126 -9.79 7.68 10.21
N LEU A 127 -8.92 7.50 11.21
CA LEU A 127 -8.90 8.28 12.46
C LEU A 127 -10.22 8.22 13.26
N SER A 128 -11.14 7.31 12.94
CA SER A 128 -12.50 7.34 13.51
C SER A 128 -12.52 6.98 15.00
N ASN A 129 -11.46 6.31 15.47
CA ASN A 129 -11.32 5.83 16.84
C ASN A 129 -9.95 6.21 17.43
N ILE A 130 -9.36 7.33 17.00
CA ILE A 130 -8.10 7.82 17.56
C ILE A 130 -8.29 8.32 19.00
N THR A 131 -7.39 7.94 19.90
CA THR A 131 -7.43 8.28 21.33
C THR A 131 -6.55 9.50 21.65
N PRO A 132 -6.80 10.21 22.76
CA PRO A 132 -5.94 11.32 23.20
C PRO A 132 -4.47 10.92 23.42
N ALA A 133 -4.22 9.70 23.91
CA ALA A 133 -2.86 9.19 24.13
C ALA A 133 -2.13 8.97 22.79
N GLU A 134 -2.82 8.42 21.78
CA GLU A 134 -2.26 8.26 20.43
C GLU A 134 -1.98 9.61 19.78
N LYS A 135 -2.90 10.58 19.91
CA LYS A 135 -2.68 11.97 19.46
C LYS A 135 -1.42 12.56 20.07
N LYS A 136 -1.29 12.48 21.40
CA LYS A 136 -0.11 12.98 22.11
C LYS A 136 1.18 12.34 21.57
N ARG A 137 1.17 11.02 21.40
CA ARG A 137 2.32 10.26 20.88
C ARG A 137 2.71 10.67 19.46
N ILE A 138 1.74 10.85 18.55
CA ILE A 138 2.00 11.32 17.18
C ILE A 138 2.77 12.64 17.18
N ILE A 139 2.41 13.58 18.07
CA ILE A 139 3.08 14.88 18.13
C ILE A 139 4.45 14.79 18.80
N GLU A 140 4.54 14.10 19.94
CA GLU A 140 5.80 13.94 20.68
C GLU A 140 6.88 13.32 19.82
N GLN A 141 6.52 12.32 19.00
CA GLN A 141 7.44 11.60 18.12
C GLN A 141 7.46 12.15 16.68
N ARG A 142 6.70 13.23 16.40
CA ARG A 142 6.57 13.86 15.08
C ARG A 142 6.30 12.87 13.93
N LEU A 143 5.40 11.92 14.17
CA LEU A 143 5.12 10.83 13.22
C LEU A 143 4.46 11.39 11.97
N SER A 144 5.25 11.53 10.91
CA SER A 144 4.90 12.22 9.67
C SER A 144 5.68 11.62 8.50
N PRO A 145 5.05 11.36 7.34
CA PRO A 145 3.65 11.62 7.04
C PRO A 145 2.69 10.57 7.62
N LEU A 146 1.40 10.90 7.69
CA LEU A 146 0.30 9.96 7.96
C LEU A 146 -0.61 9.81 6.73
N TYR A 147 -1.16 8.62 6.55
CA TYR A 147 -1.98 8.25 5.40
C TYR A 147 -3.43 8.09 5.87
N ILE A 148 -4.31 9.00 5.44
CA ILE A 148 -5.65 9.16 6.02
C ILE A 148 -6.73 8.98 4.96
N SER A 149 -7.64 8.03 5.20
CA SER A 149 -8.85 7.83 4.40
C SER A 149 -9.96 8.78 4.87
N VAL A 150 -10.13 9.88 4.13
CA VAL A 150 -11.12 10.93 4.46
C VAL A 150 -12.48 10.59 3.87
N HIS A 151 -12.51 10.18 2.61
CA HIS A 151 -13.68 9.89 1.77
C HIS A 151 -14.66 11.07 1.55
N SER A 152 -14.94 11.89 2.55
CA SER A 152 -15.71 13.13 2.43
C SER A 152 -15.40 14.04 3.62
N THR A 153 -15.44 15.36 3.43
CA THR A 153 -15.38 16.34 4.53
C THR A 153 -16.74 16.64 5.13
N ASP A 154 -17.83 16.28 4.43
CA ASP A 154 -19.18 16.36 4.97
C ASP A 154 -19.43 15.23 5.98
N ARG A 155 -19.87 15.61 7.19
CA ARG A 155 -19.97 14.68 8.33
C ARG A 155 -21.01 13.60 8.10
N GLU A 156 -22.17 13.94 7.54
CA GLU A 156 -23.26 12.99 7.32
C GLU A 156 -22.88 11.97 6.23
N THR A 157 -22.38 12.46 5.10
CA THR A 157 -21.88 11.63 4.01
C THR A 157 -20.77 10.70 4.50
N ARG A 158 -19.80 11.23 5.25
CA ARG A 158 -18.69 10.44 5.79
C ARG A 158 -19.14 9.37 6.77
N ASN A 159 -20.04 9.69 7.71
CA ASN A 159 -20.53 8.73 8.69
C ASN A 159 -21.31 7.58 8.02
N THR A 160 -22.12 7.92 7.00
CA THR A 160 -22.82 6.95 6.16
C THR A 160 -21.84 6.03 5.45
N LEU A 161 -20.83 6.61 4.80
CA LEU A 161 -19.78 5.89 4.10
C LEU A 161 -19.01 4.93 5.01
N LEU A 162 -18.68 5.35 6.23
CA LEU A 162 -17.97 4.53 7.23
C LEU A 162 -18.88 3.52 7.95
N GLY A 163 -20.20 3.63 7.83
CA GLY A 163 -21.13 2.88 8.67
C GLY A 163 -20.85 3.10 10.17
N ASN A 164 -20.49 4.33 10.54
CA ASN A 164 -20.11 4.71 11.90
C ASN A 164 -20.64 6.11 12.24
N ASN A 165 -21.78 6.16 12.93
CA ASN A 165 -22.42 7.42 13.34
C ASN A 165 -21.63 8.18 14.41
N ASN A 166 -20.74 7.48 15.14
CA ASN A 166 -19.92 8.04 16.19
C ASN A 166 -18.50 8.38 15.72
N ALA A 167 -18.24 8.34 14.40
CA ALA A 167 -16.94 8.70 13.87
C ALA A 167 -16.59 10.15 14.25
N THR A 168 -15.33 10.35 14.61
CA THR A 168 -14.76 11.67 14.88
C THR A 168 -14.93 12.59 13.67
N ASP A 169 -15.08 13.88 13.96
CA ASP A 169 -15.12 14.93 12.94
C ASP A 169 -13.74 15.05 12.30
N ILE A 170 -13.62 14.56 11.06
CA ILE A 170 -12.35 14.49 10.34
C ILE A 170 -11.72 15.87 10.15
N MET A 171 -12.53 16.92 9.97
CA MET A 171 -12.01 18.27 9.75
C MET A 171 -11.31 18.82 11.00
N LYS A 172 -11.80 18.45 12.20
CA LYS A 172 -11.13 18.79 13.46
C LYS A 172 -9.79 18.04 13.59
N GLU A 173 -9.77 16.77 13.19
CA GLU A 173 -8.55 15.96 13.24
C GLU A 173 -7.47 16.44 12.27
N LEU A 174 -7.84 16.73 11.02
CA LEU A 174 -6.93 17.28 10.01
C LEU A 174 -6.40 18.66 10.42
N LYS A 175 -7.27 19.54 10.95
CA LYS A 175 -6.85 20.85 11.48
C LYS A 175 -5.85 20.70 12.62
N TRP A 176 -6.09 19.74 13.52
CA TRP A 176 -5.20 19.48 14.65
C TRP A 176 -3.83 18.94 14.19
N LEU A 177 -3.80 17.99 13.26
CA LEU A 177 -2.56 17.47 12.66
C LEU A 177 -1.77 18.57 11.94
N ALA A 178 -2.43 19.35 11.09
CA ALA A 178 -1.83 20.45 10.34
C ALA A 178 -1.26 21.54 11.27
N LYS A 179 -1.97 21.89 12.35
CA LYS A 179 -1.49 22.86 13.36
C LYS A 179 -0.18 22.38 14.01
N ASN A 180 0.00 21.08 14.18
CA ASN A 180 1.22 20.49 14.74
C ASN A 180 2.23 20.05 13.67
N ARG A 181 2.07 20.52 12.43
CA ARG A 181 2.99 20.30 11.31
C ARG A 181 3.18 18.84 10.88
N ILE A 182 2.19 17.99 11.12
CA ILE A 182 2.20 16.62 10.60
C ILE A 182 1.73 16.63 9.14
N ARG A 183 2.54 16.07 8.24
CA ARG A 183 2.17 15.91 6.82
C ARG A 183 1.19 14.76 6.65
N ILE A 184 0.29 14.89 5.68
CA ILE A 184 -0.84 14.00 5.49
C ILE A 184 -0.99 13.69 4.00
N HIS A 185 -1.04 12.40 3.68
CA HIS A 185 -1.50 11.89 2.40
C HIS A 185 -2.95 11.42 2.54
N VAL A 186 -3.86 12.04 1.79
CA VAL A 186 -5.30 11.76 1.88
C VAL A 186 -5.71 10.77 0.78
N GLN A 187 -6.65 9.89 1.10
CA GLN A 187 -7.38 9.07 0.13
C GLN A 187 -8.88 9.34 0.21
N ILE A 188 -9.51 9.40 -0.95
CA ILE A 188 -10.94 9.45 -1.19
C ILE A 188 -11.30 8.22 -2.01
N VAL A 189 -12.14 7.36 -1.44
CA VAL A 189 -12.75 6.24 -2.17
C VAL A 189 -14.07 6.75 -2.73
N LEU A 190 -14.12 6.90 -4.05
CA LEU A 190 -15.25 7.45 -4.77
C LEU A 190 -16.37 6.40 -4.87
N CYS A 191 -17.49 6.70 -4.25
CA CYS A 191 -18.71 5.90 -4.22
C CYS A 191 -19.83 6.68 -4.94
N PRO A 192 -20.26 6.23 -6.13
CA PRO A 192 -21.28 6.92 -6.91
C PRO A 192 -22.58 7.16 -6.14
N GLY A 193 -23.10 8.38 -6.20
CA GLY A 193 -24.28 8.84 -5.46
C GLY A 193 -24.04 9.21 -4.00
N TYR A 194 -22.81 9.07 -3.48
CA TYR A 194 -22.48 9.40 -2.10
C TYR A 194 -21.55 10.60 -1.99
N ASN A 195 -20.39 10.56 -2.66
CA ASN A 195 -19.30 11.54 -2.53
C ASN A 195 -18.66 11.95 -3.87
N ASP A 196 -19.37 11.75 -4.98
CA ASP A 196 -19.04 12.20 -6.33
C ASP A 196 -19.60 13.61 -6.63
N GLY A 197 -19.32 14.12 -7.84
CA GLY A 197 -19.79 15.43 -8.32
C GLY A 197 -19.46 16.59 -7.37
N ASP A 198 -20.46 17.40 -7.04
CA ASP A 198 -20.32 18.59 -6.17
C ASP A 198 -19.78 18.27 -4.78
N LYS A 199 -20.06 17.08 -4.25
CA LYS A 199 -19.51 16.64 -2.95
C LYS A 199 -18.01 16.37 -3.04
N LEU A 200 -17.53 15.84 -4.17
CA LEU A 200 -16.09 15.69 -4.41
C LEU A 200 -15.42 17.06 -4.53
N VAL A 201 -16.02 17.99 -5.26
CA VAL A 201 -15.53 19.38 -5.39
C VAL A 201 -15.40 20.05 -4.03
N SER A 202 -16.44 19.93 -3.19
CA SER A 202 -16.46 20.48 -1.83
C SER A 202 -15.37 19.86 -0.97
N THR A 203 -15.23 18.52 -1.01
CA THR A 203 -14.21 17.76 -0.28
C THR A 203 -12.79 18.21 -0.66
N ILE A 204 -12.48 18.36 -1.95
CA ILE A 204 -11.15 18.78 -2.41
C ILE A 204 -10.85 20.22 -1.96
N ASN A 205 -11.82 21.14 -2.07
CA ASN A 205 -11.65 22.53 -1.62
C ASN A 205 -11.41 22.60 -0.09
N ASP A 206 -12.12 21.80 0.69
CA ASP A 206 -11.96 21.77 2.15
C ASP A 206 -10.58 21.23 2.56
N LEU A 207 -10.13 20.15 1.92
CA LEU A 207 -8.81 19.58 2.15
C LEU A 207 -7.69 20.54 1.74
N HIS A 208 -7.88 21.27 0.64
CA HIS A 208 -6.92 22.26 0.15
C HIS A 208 -6.61 23.36 1.17
N LYS A 209 -7.55 23.70 2.07
CA LYS A 209 -7.34 24.68 3.15
C LYS A 209 -6.20 24.31 4.10
N PHE A 210 -5.78 23.05 4.13
CA PHE A 210 -4.70 22.55 4.98
C PHE A 210 -3.36 22.39 4.25
N TYR A 211 -3.24 22.83 2.99
CA TYR A 211 -1.96 22.86 2.28
C TYR A 211 -0.94 23.74 3.04
N PRO A 212 0.34 23.33 3.19
CA PRO A 212 0.99 22.16 2.56
C PRO A 212 0.93 20.87 3.40
N TYR A 213 0.28 20.89 4.57
CA TYR A 213 0.24 19.72 5.47
C TYR A 213 -0.67 18.61 4.97
N VAL A 214 -1.79 18.93 4.32
CA VAL A 214 -2.36 17.98 3.34
C VAL A 214 -1.49 18.08 2.09
N SER A 215 -0.59 17.10 1.92
CA SER A 215 0.45 17.10 0.90
C SER A 215 0.04 16.38 -0.38
N SER A 216 -0.99 15.52 -0.34
CA SER A 216 -1.57 14.92 -1.56
C SER A 216 -2.96 14.36 -1.28
N ILE A 217 -3.79 14.27 -2.31
CA ILE A 217 -5.15 13.74 -2.26
C ILE A 217 -5.32 12.73 -3.40
N ALA A 218 -5.39 11.45 -3.10
CA ALA A 218 -5.75 10.42 -4.07
C ALA A 218 -7.26 10.23 -4.12
N VAL A 219 -7.81 10.16 -5.32
CA VAL A 219 -9.21 9.77 -5.60
C VAL A 219 -9.18 8.45 -6.34
N VAL A 220 -9.73 7.42 -5.72
CA VAL A 220 -9.74 6.03 -6.24
C VAL A 220 -11.19 5.55 -6.37
N PRO A 221 -11.56 4.79 -7.41
CA PRO A 221 -12.90 4.26 -7.53
C PRO A 221 -13.15 3.20 -6.45
N VAL A 222 -14.40 3.03 -6.04
CA VAL A 222 -14.75 1.95 -5.13
C VAL A 222 -14.43 0.57 -5.71
N GLY A 223 -13.63 -0.21 -4.98
CA GLY A 223 -13.36 -1.62 -5.24
C GLY A 223 -14.49 -2.50 -4.72
N LEU A 224 -15.16 -3.20 -5.64
CA LEU A 224 -16.30 -4.07 -5.32
C LEU A 224 -16.01 -5.50 -5.77
N THR A 225 -16.17 -6.45 -4.86
CA THR A 225 -16.09 -7.88 -5.19
C THR A 225 -17.49 -8.44 -5.47
N ARG A 226 -17.55 -9.62 -6.10
CA ARG A 226 -18.78 -10.41 -6.29
C ARG A 226 -19.36 -10.95 -4.98
N HIS A 227 -18.57 -10.97 -3.90
CA HIS A 227 -18.97 -11.47 -2.58
C HIS A 227 -19.57 -10.39 -1.68
N ARG A 228 -19.69 -9.15 -2.18
CA ARG A 228 -20.21 -8.02 -1.40
C ARG A 228 -21.68 -8.22 -1.03
N LYS A 229 -22.07 -7.63 0.10
CA LYS A 229 -23.47 -7.52 0.52
C LYS A 229 -24.08 -6.13 0.26
N SER A 230 -23.23 -5.13 0.03
CA SER A 230 -23.62 -3.73 -0.14
C SER A 230 -24.26 -3.51 -1.52
N PRO A 231 -25.33 -2.70 -1.62
CA PRO A 231 -25.97 -2.35 -2.90
C PRO A 231 -25.18 -1.30 -3.71
N LEU A 232 -23.99 -0.91 -3.26
CA LEU A 232 -23.13 0.04 -3.98
C LEU A 232 -22.91 -0.39 -5.43
N LYS A 233 -23.00 0.59 -6.32
CA LYS A 233 -22.68 0.45 -7.74
C LYS A 233 -21.20 0.75 -7.98
N PRO A 234 -20.55 0.05 -8.93
CA PRO A 234 -19.20 0.41 -9.35
C PRO A 234 -19.21 1.78 -10.05
N VAL A 235 -18.06 2.46 -10.04
CA VAL A 235 -17.87 3.69 -10.83
C VAL A 235 -17.94 3.36 -12.32
N GLY A 236 -19.01 3.79 -12.98
CA GLY A 236 -19.18 3.65 -14.44
C GLY A 236 -18.38 4.68 -15.24
N LYS A 237 -18.40 4.55 -16.57
CA LYS A 237 -17.67 5.43 -17.50
C LYS A 237 -18.04 6.90 -17.33
N ASP A 238 -19.33 7.22 -17.22
CA ASP A 238 -19.81 8.61 -17.10
C ASP A 238 -19.32 9.29 -15.81
N VAL A 239 -19.44 8.58 -14.68
CA VAL A 239 -18.94 9.08 -13.38
C VAL A 239 -17.42 9.21 -13.39
N ALA A 240 -16.71 8.28 -14.03
CA ALA A 240 -15.25 8.37 -14.18
C ALA A 240 -14.84 9.57 -15.04
N LEU A 241 -15.55 9.83 -16.15
CA LEU A 241 -15.34 10.98 -17.02
C LEU A 241 -15.52 12.30 -16.27
N GLU A 242 -16.63 12.44 -15.54
CA GLU A 242 -16.91 13.62 -14.71
C GLU A 242 -15.84 13.82 -13.63
N THR A 243 -15.49 12.75 -12.93
CA THR A 243 -14.45 12.77 -11.88
C THR A 243 -13.09 13.21 -12.43
N VAL A 244 -12.67 12.65 -13.57
CA VAL A 244 -11.41 13.02 -14.23
C VAL A 244 -11.42 14.49 -14.65
N ALA A 245 -12.56 15.03 -15.09
CA ALA A 245 -12.70 16.44 -15.43
C ALA A 245 -12.53 17.33 -14.17
N ILE A 246 -13.23 17.01 -13.07
CA ILE A 246 -13.09 17.71 -11.78
C ILE A 246 -11.62 17.72 -11.33
N ILE A 247 -10.97 16.56 -11.31
CA ILE A 247 -9.56 16.43 -10.91
C ILE A 247 -8.68 17.28 -11.81
N SER A 248 -8.86 17.21 -13.13
CA SER A 248 -8.04 17.96 -14.09
C SER A 248 -8.12 19.47 -13.89
N ASP A 249 -9.30 19.99 -13.55
CA ASP A 249 -9.49 21.43 -13.31
C ASP A 249 -8.86 21.88 -12.00
N PHE A 250 -8.95 21.07 -10.94
CA PHE A 250 -8.20 21.32 -9.71
C PHE A 250 -6.69 21.26 -9.92
N GLN A 251 -6.19 20.26 -10.66
CA GLN A 251 -4.77 20.13 -10.99
C GLN A 251 -4.24 21.39 -11.69
N LYS A 252 -4.94 21.91 -12.71
CA LYS A 252 -4.55 23.16 -13.38
C LYS A 252 -4.48 24.34 -12.39
N ARG A 253 -5.49 24.48 -11.52
CA ARG A 253 -5.57 25.56 -10.52
C ARG A 253 -4.44 25.46 -9.50
N PHE A 254 -4.17 24.27 -8.98
CA PHE A 254 -3.14 24.05 -7.97
C PHE A 254 -1.73 24.15 -8.56
N MET A 255 -1.49 23.63 -9.77
CA MET A 255 -0.22 23.82 -10.47
C MET A 255 0.09 25.31 -10.68
N LYS A 256 -0.90 26.12 -11.07
CA LYS A 256 -0.71 27.58 -11.21
C LYS A 256 -0.43 28.28 -9.88
N LYS A 257 -1.06 27.82 -8.79
CA LYS A 257 -0.99 28.48 -7.47
C LYS A 257 0.25 28.07 -6.66
N HIS A 258 0.64 26.80 -6.73
CA HIS A 258 1.64 26.18 -5.84
C HIS A 258 2.79 25.48 -6.58
N GLY A 259 2.69 25.29 -7.90
CA GLY A 259 3.62 24.44 -8.64
C GLY A 259 3.41 22.94 -8.40
N ASP A 260 2.32 22.56 -7.71
CA ASP A 260 1.98 21.19 -7.34
C ASP A 260 0.51 20.90 -7.70
N ALA A 261 0.25 19.70 -8.24
CA ALA A 261 -1.08 19.25 -8.63
C ALA A 261 -1.98 18.93 -7.43
N LEU A 262 -1.42 18.52 -6.28
CA LEU A 262 -2.06 18.19 -5.00
C LEU A 262 -3.13 17.07 -5.03
N VAL A 263 -4.01 17.02 -6.04
CA VAL A 263 -5.06 16.02 -6.23
C VAL A 263 -4.76 15.13 -7.43
N TYR A 264 -5.02 13.83 -7.25
CA TYR A 264 -4.68 12.79 -8.23
C TYR A 264 -5.79 11.77 -8.34
N GLY A 265 -6.17 11.42 -9.56
CA GLY A 265 -6.97 10.23 -9.80
C GLY A 265 -6.07 8.99 -9.89
N SER A 266 -6.53 7.84 -9.40
CA SER A 266 -5.91 6.56 -9.74
C SER A 266 -5.96 6.32 -11.24
N ASP A 267 -5.01 5.56 -11.77
CA ASP A 267 -4.95 5.18 -13.18
C ASP A 267 -6.23 4.49 -13.66
N GLU A 268 -6.90 3.75 -12.77
CA GLU A 268 -8.17 3.09 -13.05
C GLU A 268 -9.28 4.08 -13.45
N LEU A 269 -9.32 5.29 -12.89
CA LEU A 269 -10.31 6.30 -13.30
C LEU A 269 -10.08 6.73 -14.74
N TYR A 270 -8.82 6.93 -15.14
CA TYR A 270 -8.47 7.32 -16.51
C TYR A 270 -8.74 6.19 -17.50
N ILE A 271 -8.46 4.95 -17.13
CA ILE A 271 -8.76 3.76 -17.94
C ILE A 271 -10.27 3.62 -18.14
N ARG A 272 -11.07 3.67 -17.07
CA ARG A 272 -12.55 3.60 -17.14
C ARG A 272 -13.16 4.76 -17.92
N ALA A 273 -12.57 5.95 -17.81
CA ALA A 273 -13.00 7.13 -18.55
C ALA A 273 -12.51 7.15 -20.01
N GLU A 274 -11.65 6.20 -20.43
CA GLU A 274 -10.97 6.19 -21.72
C GLU A 274 -10.25 7.53 -22.01
N LYS A 275 -9.60 8.10 -20.99
CA LYS A 275 -8.86 9.36 -21.09
C LYS A 275 -7.36 9.12 -21.00
N LYS A 276 -6.60 10.03 -21.62
CA LYS A 276 -5.14 10.06 -21.48
C LYS A 276 -4.77 10.37 -20.04
N PHE A 277 -3.70 9.75 -19.56
CA PHE A 277 -3.13 10.09 -18.25
C PHE A 277 -2.52 11.50 -18.27
N PRO A 278 -2.50 12.18 -17.11
CA PRO A 278 -1.72 13.40 -16.91
C PRO A 278 -0.24 13.22 -17.28
N PRO A 279 0.45 14.31 -17.67
CA PRO A 279 1.89 14.25 -17.89
C PRO A 279 2.63 13.97 -16.59
N LEU A 280 3.77 13.27 -16.65
CA LEU A 280 4.52 12.84 -15.45
C LEU A 280 4.85 13.97 -14.47
N LYS A 281 5.10 15.18 -14.98
CA LYS A 281 5.38 16.36 -14.14
C LYS A 281 4.30 16.65 -13.10
N TYR A 282 3.06 16.21 -13.31
CA TYR A 282 1.98 16.43 -12.35
C TYR A 282 2.12 15.50 -11.14
N TYR A 283 2.67 14.30 -11.31
CA TYR A 283 2.77 13.30 -10.24
C TYR A 283 3.86 13.60 -9.20
N GLY A 284 4.75 14.57 -9.45
CA GLY A 284 5.83 14.92 -8.54
C GLY A 284 6.70 13.70 -8.19
N GLU A 285 6.82 13.41 -6.90
CA GLU A 285 7.56 12.24 -6.36
C GLU A 285 6.69 10.97 -6.26
N PHE A 286 5.52 10.95 -6.88
CA PHE A 286 4.55 9.84 -6.80
C PHE A 286 4.13 9.48 -5.35
N PRO A 287 3.68 10.45 -4.53
CA PRO A 287 3.35 10.23 -3.11
C PRO A 287 2.17 9.25 -2.88
N GLN A 288 1.50 8.84 -3.95
CA GLN A 288 0.25 8.08 -3.96
C GLN A 288 0.35 6.82 -4.84
N ILE A 289 1.56 6.38 -5.18
CA ILE A 289 1.77 5.24 -6.08
C ILE A 289 1.09 3.95 -5.57
N GLU A 290 1.11 3.74 -4.26
CA GLU A 290 0.42 2.63 -3.57
C GLU A 290 -1.10 2.64 -3.74
N ASN A 291 -1.70 3.80 -4.04
CA ASN A 291 -3.12 3.92 -4.38
C ASN A 291 -3.43 3.71 -5.87
N GLY A 292 -2.46 3.19 -6.63
CA GLY A 292 -2.60 3.03 -8.07
C GLY A 292 -2.59 4.35 -8.82
N VAL A 293 -1.93 5.38 -8.28
CA VAL A 293 -1.78 6.69 -8.92
C VAL A 293 -0.42 6.76 -9.62
N GLY A 294 -0.43 6.75 -10.96
CA GLY A 294 0.77 6.98 -11.75
C GLY A 294 1.60 5.73 -12.07
N LEU A 295 1.11 4.53 -11.76
CA LEU A 295 1.76 3.26 -12.08
C LEU A 295 1.94 3.08 -13.60
N VAL A 296 0.86 3.22 -14.36
CA VAL A 296 0.84 3.06 -15.82
C VAL A 296 1.62 4.18 -16.51
N PRO A 297 1.44 5.47 -16.20
CA PRO A 297 2.28 6.54 -16.73
C PRO A 297 3.78 6.32 -16.48
N LEU A 298 4.16 5.93 -15.26
CA LEU A 298 5.55 5.67 -14.91
C LEU A 298 6.12 4.48 -15.69
N PHE A 299 5.33 3.41 -15.82
CA PHE A 299 5.69 2.26 -16.65
C PHE A 299 5.93 2.68 -18.11
N LEU A 300 4.97 3.39 -18.72
CA LEU A 300 5.06 3.81 -20.13
C LEU A 300 6.27 4.72 -20.39
N HIS A 301 6.59 5.61 -19.45
CA HIS A 301 7.77 6.48 -19.56
C HIS A 301 9.08 5.70 -19.46
N LYS A 302 9.18 4.76 -18.51
CA LYS A 302 10.34 3.88 -18.40
C LYS A 302 10.47 2.99 -19.64
N ALA A 303 9.36 2.45 -20.13
CA ALA A 303 9.28 1.60 -21.32
C ALA A 303 9.70 2.34 -22.60
N ALA A 304 9.40 3.65 -22.72
CA ALA A 304 9.81 4.46 -23.86
C ALA A 304 11.34 4.57 -24.01
N ARG A 305 12.11 4.40 -22.92
CA ARG A 305 13.58 4.44 -22.93
C ARG A 305 14.21 3.12 -23.36
N ILE A 306 13.44 2.04 -23.38
CA ILE A 306 13.90 0.71 -23.81
C ILE A 306 13.69 0.60 -25.31
N LYS A 307 14.80 0.51 -26.05
CA LYS A 307 14.80 0.44 -27.52
C LYS A 307 14.80 -0.99 -28.05
N SER A 308 15.52 -1.89 -27.38
CA SER A 308 15.64 -3.29 -27.79
C SER A 308 16.10 -4.16 -26.62
N VAL A 309 15.85 -5.46 -26.76
CA VAL A 309 16.51 -6.51 -25.97
C VAL A 309 17.88 -6.77 -26.59
N LYS A 310 18.94 -6.80 -25.78
CA LYS A 310 20.32 -6.94 -26.29
C LYS A 310 20.69 -8.39 -26.56
N SER A 311 20.35 -9.27 -25.62
CA SER A 311 20.75 -10.68 -25.62
C SER A 311 19.54 -11.55 -25.29
N PRO A 312 18.60 -11.78 -26.24
CA PRO A 312 17.43 -12.59 -25.97
C PRO A 312 17.84 -14.03 -25.65
N SER A 313 17.27 -14.64 -24.60
CA SER A 313 17.63 -16.00 -24.17
C SER A 313 17.16 -17.11 -25.12
N GLY A 314 16.31 -16.78 -26.10
CA GLY A 314 15.74 -17.74 -27.07
C GLY A 314 14.58 -18.57 -26.53
N GLN A 315 14.26 -18.43 -25.24
CA GLN A 315 13.10 -19.07 -24.61
C GLN A 315 11.78 -18.42 -25.05
N ARG A 316 10.71 -19.19 -25.00
CA ARG A 316 9.32 -18.72 -25.17
C ARG A 316 8.75 -18.36 -23.81
N PHE A 317 8.34 -17.11 -23.66
CA PHE A 317 7.81 -16.58 -22.41
C PHE A 317 6.31 -16.33 -22.51
N LEU A 318 5.60 -16.62 -21.42
CA LEU A 318 4.23 -16.23 -21.21
C LEU A 318 4.18 -15.23 -20.05
N ALA A 319 3.71 -14.01 -20.28
CA ALA A 319 3.49 -13.03 -19.23
C ALA A 319 2.00 -12.90 -18.90
N VAL A 320 1.67 -12.78 -17.61
CA VAL A 320 0.29 -12.53 -17.19
C VAL A 320 0.15 -11.21 -16.46
N THR A 321 -1.02 -10.59 -16.58
CA THR A 321 -1.37 -9.39 -15.85
C THR A 321 -2.88 -9.28 -15.66
N GLY A 322 -3.33 -8.38 -14.78
CA GLY A 322 -4.73 -8.01 -14.68
C GLY A 322 -5.23 -7.28 -15.93
N VAL A 323 -6.53 -7.41 -16.21
CA VAL A 323 -7.23 -6.87 -17.39
C VAL A 323 -6.96 -5.37 -17.61
N SER A 324 -6.89 -4.56 -16.54
CA SER A 324 -6.70 -3.10 -16.70
C SER A 324 -5.33 -2.73 -17.25
N PHE A 325 -4.28 -3.50 -16.92
CA PHE A 325 -2.92 -3.20 -17.36
C PHE A 325 -2.55 -3.90 -18.68
N TYR A 326 -3.28 -4.96 -19.05
CA TYR A 326 -3.03 -5.76 -20.25
C TYR A 326 -2.80 -4.95 -21.53
N PRO A 327 -3.64 -3.95 -21.91
CA PRO A 327 -3.43 -3.22 -23.17
C PRO A 327 -2.10 -2.45 -23.22
N PHE A 328 -1.58 -2.03 -22.06
CA PHE A 328 -0.32 -1.29 -21.97
C PHE A 328 0.88 -2.24 -22.04
N LEU A 329 0.78 -3.40 -21.38
CA LEU A 329 1.82 -4.42 -21.43
C LEU A 329 1.92 -5.06 -22.82
N SER A 330 0.78 -5.43 -23.44
CA SER A 330 0.75 -5.99 -24.81
C SER A 330 1.44 -5.07 -25.80
N ARG A 331 1.07 -3.77 -25.81
CA ARG A 331 1.70 -2.79 -26.69
C ARG A 331 3.20 -2.63 -26.45
N PHE A 332 3.66 -2.77 -25.20
CA PHE A 332 5.08 -2.72 -24.90
C PHE A 332 5.81 -3.95 -25.47
N ILE A 333 5.25 -5.16 -25.28
CA ILE A 333 5.78 -6.41 -25.81
C ILE A 333 5.78 -6.43 -27.34
N GLU A 334 4.70 -5.98 -28.00
CA GLU A 334 4.60 -5.86 -29.46
C GLU A 334 5.75 -5.03 -30.06
N ARG A 335 6.19 -3.98 -29.36
CA ARG A 335 7.34 -3.16 -29.79
C ARG A 335 8.68 -3.90 -29.69
N LEU A 336 8.77 -4.94 -28.86
CA LEU A 336 9.97 -5.77 -28.66
C LEU A 336 9.98 -7.03 -29.55
N ASN A 337 8.80 -7.46 -30.02
CA ASN A 337 8.50 -8.80 -30.53
C ASN A 337 9.25 -9.22 -31.80
N SER A 338 10.03 -8.32 -32.45
CA SER A 338 10.89 -8.73 -33.56
C SER A 338 12.12 -9.54 -33.13
N ARG A 339 12.39 -9.68 -31.82
CA ARG A 339 13.61 -10.34 -31.29
C ARG A 339 13.40 -11.26 -30.10
N VAL A 340 12.19 -11.33 -29.54
CA VAL A 340 11.85 -12.14 -28.36
C VAL A 340 10.51 -12.83 -28.58
N CYS A 341 10.33 -14.03 -28.04
CA CYS A 341 9.05 -14.74 -28.08
C CYS A 341 8.34 -14.55 -26.75
N VAL A 342 7.50 -13.51 -26.65
CA VAL A 342 6.73 -13.22 -25.44
C VAL A 342 5.28 -13.00 -25.81
N ASP A 343 4.39 -13.81 -25.25
CA ASP A 343 2.95 -13.58 -25.32
C ASP A 343 2.43 -13.07 -23.98
N VAL A 344 1.35 -12.29 -24.03
CA VAL A 344 0.73 -11.69 -22.84
C VAL A 344 -0.71 -12.16 -22.73
N ILE A 345 -1.10 -12.67 -21.56
CA ILE A 345 -2.49 -13.07 -21.28
C ILE A 345 -3.10 -12.18 -20.18
N PRO A 346 -4.28 -11.57 -20.43
CA PRO A 346 -5.05 -10.93 -19.38
C PRO A 346 -5.72 -11.99 -18.51
N VAL A 347 -5.47 -11.96 -17.20
CA VAL A 347 -6.15 -12.83 -16.23
C VAL A 347 -7.42 -12.14 -15.77
N VAL A 348 -8.57 -12.77 -16.05
CA VAL A 348 -9.87 -12.31 -15.56
C VAL A 348 -10.06 -12.82 -14.13
N ASN A 349 -10.26 -11.90 -13.19
CA ASN A 349 -10.43 -12.25 -11.78
C ASN A 349 -11.82 -12.84 -11.52
N ARG A 350 -11.96 -14.16 -11.66
CA ARG A 350 -13.23 -14.83 -11.37
C ARG A 350 -13.39 -15.00 -9.87
N PHE A 351 -12.31 -15.11 -9.10
CA PHE A 351 -12.36 -15.31 -7.66
C PHE A 351 -13.06 -14.16 -6.92
N PHE A 352 -12.57 -12.92 -7.09
CA PHE A 352 -13.17 -11.71 -6.52
C PHE A 352 -14.23 -11.09 -7.43
N GLY A 353 -14.31 -11.49 -8.70
CA GLY A 353 -15.27 -10.97 -9.67
C GLY A 353 -14.60 -10.03 -10.68
N GLU A 354 -15.15 -10.01 -11.89
CA GLU A 354 -14.50 -9.43 -13.08
C GLU A 354 -14.31 -7.91 -13.00
N THR A 355 -14.98 -7.25 -12.04
CA THR A 355 -14.78 -5.84 -11.71
C THR A 355 -13.46 -5.55 -11.00
N VAL A 356 -12.75 -6.58 -10.53
CA VAL A 356 -11.40 -6.49 -9.95
C VAL A 356 -10.38 -6.81 -11.04
N THR A 357 -9.71 -5.79 -11.55
CA THR A 357 -8.94 -5.88 -12.81
C THR A 357 -7.44 -5.65 -12.67
N VAL A 358 -6.95 -5.49 -11.43
CA VAL A 358 -5.53 -5.22 -11.12
C VAL A 358 -4.74 -6.51 -10.89
N ALA A 359 -3.44 -6.49 -11.19
CA ALA A 359 -2.57 -7.66 -11.05
C ALA A 359 -2.41 -8.10 -9.59
N GLY A 360 -2.22 -7.17 -8.65
CA GLY A 360 -2.00 -7.51 -7.23
C GLY A 360 -3.20 -8.15 -6.51
N LEU A 361 -4.33 -8.34 -7.19
CA LEU A 361 -5.50 -9.04 -6.67
C LEU A 361 -5.79 -10.37 -7.39
N LEU A 362 -4.89 -10.82 -8.26
CA LEU A 362 -4.99 -12.11 -8.93
C LEU A 362 -4.74 -13.27 -7.96
N THR A 363 -5.47 -14.38 -8.17
CA THR A 363 -5.31 -15.61 -7.40
C THR A 363 -4.60 -16.68 -8.21
N GLY A 364 -3.98 -17.66 -7.55
CA GLY A 364 -3.35 -18.78 -8.24
C GLY A 364 -4.36 -19.54 -9.10
N ARG A 365 -5.59 -19.74 -8.60
CA ARG A 365 -6.69 -20.36 -9.35
C ARG A 365 -7.02 -19.61 -10.65
N ASP A 366 -7.15 -18.28 -10.60
CA ASP A 366 -7.47 -17.49 -11.79
C ASP A 366 -6.33 -17.55 -12.82
N ILE A 367 -5.07 -17.53 -12.35
CA ILE A 367 -3.88 -17.67 -13.23
C ILE A 367 -3.89 -19.04 -13.88
N ILE A 368 -4.00 -20.13 -13.10
CA ILE A 368 -4.02 -21.51 -13.60
C ILE A 368 -5.11 -21.67 -14.66
N GLN A 369 -6.33 -21.22 -14.38
CA GLN A 369 -7.44 -21.33 -15.31
C GLN A 369 -7.21 -20.54 -16.61
N SER A 370 -6.47 -19.44 -16.55
CA SER A 370 -6.23 -18.59 -17.73
C SER A 370 -5.12 -19.12 -18.63
N VAL A 371 -4.21 -19.93 -18.10
CA VAL A 371 -3.00 -20.34 -18.83
C VAL A 371 -2.87 -21.86 -19.04
N ALA A 372 -3.64 -22.69 -18.34
CA ALA A 372 -3.48 -24.15 -18.38
C ALA A 372 -3.47 -24.72 -19.80
N ASP A 373 -4.40 -24.28 -20.66
CA ASP A 373 -4.58 -24.82 -22.02
C ASP A 373 -3.47 -24.42 -23.00
N VAL A 374 -2.67 -23.40 -22.68
CA VAL A 374 -1.61 -22.86 -23.55
C VAL A 374 -0.22 -22.95 -22.94
N SER A 375 -0.12 -23.28 -21.65
CA SER A 375 1.13 -23.28 -20.89
C SER A 375 2.21 -24.18 -21.49
N SER A 376 1.83 -25.28 -22.14
CA SER A 376 2.77 -26.20 -22.80
C SER A 376 3.54 -25.61 -23.99
N ASP A 377 3.09 -24.48 -24.53
CA ASP A 377 3.74 -23.82 -25.66
C ASP A 377 4.90 -22.91 -25.25
N TYR A 378 5.14 -22.74 -23.93
CA TYR A 378 6.10 -21.80 -23.39
C TYR A 378 7.05 -22.46 -22.39
N ASP A 379 8.25 -21.90 -22.27
CA ASP A 379 9.29 -22.39 -21.35
C ASP A 379 9.15 -21.75 -19.96
N VAL A 380 8.73 -20.47 -19.91
CA VAL A 380 8.72 -19.66 -18.68
C VAL A 380 7.44 -18.83 -18.55
N LEU A 381 6.76 -18.95 -17.40
CA LEU A 381 5.66 -18.09 -16.96
C LEU A 381 6.20 -16.92 -16.13
N LEU A 382 6.02 -15.70 -16.60
CA LEU A 382 6.41 -14.47 -15.92
C LEU A 382 5.26 -13.93 -15.07
N LEU A 383 5.48 -13.86 -13.76
CA LEU A 383 4.54 -13.32 -12.78
C LEU A 383 5.14 -12.07 -12.12
N PRO A 384 4.43 -10.92 -12.09
CA PRO A 384 4.92 -9.78 -11.32
C PRO A 384 4.86 -10.06 -9.81
N ASP A 385 5.89 -9.63 -9.09
CA ASP A 385 6.03 -9.77 -7.63
C ASP A 385 4.82 -9.25 -6.83
N VAL A 386 4.11 -8.25 -7.34
CA VAL A 386 2.93 -7.63 -6.72
C VAL A 386 1.76 -8.60 -6.50
N ILE A 387 1.76 -9.76 -7.16
CA ILE A 387 0.76 -10.83 -6.95
C ILE A 387 1.04 -11.60 -5.66
N PHE A 388 2.31 -11.62 -5.24
CA PHE A 388 2.78 -12.37 -4.10
C PHE A 388 2.69 -11.55 -2.82
N ARG A 389 2.86 -12.23 -1.70
CA ARG A 389 3.01 -11.58 -0.41
C ARG A 389 4.44 -11.09 -0.24
N ASP A 390 4.62 -9.89 0.30
CA ASP A 390 5.96 -9.35 0.61
C ASP A 390 6.84 -10.37 1.34
N GLY A 391 7.95 -10.72 0.69
CA GLY A 391 8.95 -11.66 1.18
C GLY A 391 8.52 -13.14 1.20
N GLN A 392 7.47 -13.53 0.46
CA GLN A 392 7.00 -14.92 0.37
C GLN A 392 6.50 -15.28 -1.03
N ASP A 393 6.79 -16.50 -1.49
CA ASP A 393 6.33 -17.07 -2.76
C ASP A 393 4.88 -17.60 -2.70
N LEU A 394 3.99 -16.81 -2.10
CA LEU A 394 2.60 -17.17 -1.78
C LEU A 394 1.59 -16.16 -2.34
N LEU A 395 0.62 -16.65 -3.10
CA LEU A 395 -0.48 -15.86 -3.65
C LEU A 395 -1.61 -15.65 -2.63
N LEU A 396 -2.70 -14.98 -3.04
CA LEU A 396 -3.83 -14.62 -2.17
C LEU A 396 -4.64 -15.83 -1.66
N ASP A 397 -4.68 -16.89 -2.44
CA ASP A 397 -5.40 -18.14 -2.15
C ASP A 397 -4.49 -19.26 -1.63
N ASP A 398 -3.34 -18.87 -1.05
CA ASP A 398 -2.31 -19.74 -0.49
C ASP A 398 -1.62 -20.68 -1.51
N THR A 399 -1.84 -20.46 -2.81
CA THR A 399 -1.10 -21.15 -3.89
C THR A 399 0.37 -20.70 -3.85
N THR A 400 1.31 -21.65 -3.91
CA THR A 400 2.75 -21.35 -3.99
C THR A 400 3.26 -21.35 -5.42
N VAL A 401 4.47 -20.80 -5.63
CA VAL A 401 5.18 -20.90 -6.91
C VAL A 401 5.39 -22.35 -7.33
N GLU A 402 5.81 -23.21 -6.41
CA GLU A 402 6.06 -24.64 -6.70
C GLU A 402 4.77 -25.36 -7.12
N GLU A 403 3.63 -24.98 -6.53
CA GLU A 403 2.34 -25.53 -6.93
C GLU A 403 1.93 -25.08 -8.34
N LEU A 404 2.17 -23.82 -8.69
CA LEU A 404 1.96 -23.32 -10.06
C LEU A 404 2.83 -24.08 -11.07
N GLU A 405 4.13 -24.22 -10.79
CA GLU A 405 5.06 -24.96 -11.66
C GLU A 405 4.63 -26.42 -11.84
N ARG A 406 4.21 -27.07 -10.76
CA ARG A 406 3.75 -28.47 -10.79
C ARG A 406 2.47 -28.65 -11.61
N ILE A 407 1.48 -27.76 -11.44
CA ILE A 407 0.18 -27.85 -12.11
C ILE A 407 0.30 -27.51 -13.60
N LEU A 408 1.00 -26.42 -13.91
CA LEU A 408 1.12 -25.90 -15.27
C LEU A 408 2.26 -26.53 -16.06
N ARG A 409 3.16 -27.26 -15.40
CA ARG A 409 4.35 -27.88 -16.02
C ARG A 409 5.21 -26.87 -16.79
N ILE A 410 5.28 -25.64 -16.29
CA ILE A 410 6.06 -24.53 -16.81
C ILE A 410 6.88 -23.93 -15.68
N ARG A 411 8.11 -23.49 -15.98
CA ARG A 411 8.93 -22.78 -14.99
C ARG A 411 8.29 -21.44 -14.68
N VAL A 412 8.18 -21.09 -13.40
CA VAL A 412 7.66 -19.78 -12.97
C VAL A 412 8.83 -18.88 -12.62
N ARG A 413 8.76 -17.64 -13.09
CA ARG A 413 9.74 -16.61 -12.76
C ARG A 413 9.03 -15.36 -12.27
N VAL A 414 9.33 -15.01 -11.03
CA VAL A 414 8.87 -13.76 -10.41
C VAL A 414 9.73 -12.62 -10.92
N ILE A 415 9.09 -11.51 -11.32
CA ILE A 415 9.76 -10.34 -11.87
C ILE A 415 9.29 -9.05 -11.19
N ASP A 416 10.19 -8.08 -11.11
CA ASP A 416 9.79 -6.72 -10.73
C ASP A 416 8.74 -6.19 -11.72
N PRO A 417 7.73 -5.42 -11.28
CA PRO A 417 6.61 -4.98 -12.12
C PRO A 417 7.00 -3.73 -12.90
N THR A 418 8.18 -3.77 -13.54
CA THR A 418 8.78 -2.67 -14.28
C THR A 418 9.22 -3.11 -15.66
N PRO A 419 9.34 -2.19 -16.63
CA PRO A 419 9.87 -2.54 -17.94
C PRO A 419 11.27 -3.16 -17.88
N ARG A 420 12.12 -2.73 -16.93
CA ARG A 420 13.48 -3.27 -16.80
C ARG A 420 13.50 -4.66 -16.17
N GLY A 421 12.65 -4.91 -15.17
CA GLY A 421 12.46 -6.25 -14.59
C GLY A 421 12.06 -7.26 -15.65
N LEU A 422 11.12 -6.87 -16.53
CA LEU A 422 10.75 -7.68 -17.68
C LEU A 422 11.93 -7.92 -18.63
N ILE A 423 12.68 -6.88 -19.02
CA ILE A 423 13.83 -7.06 -19.92
C ILE A 423 14.91 -7.97 -19.31
N ASN A 424 15.25 -7.81 -18.04
CA ASN A 424 16.23 -8.67 -17.37
C ASN A 424 15.79 -10.14 -17.45
N ALA A 425 14.49 -10.40 -17.27
CA ALA A 425 13.96 -11.75 -17.35
C ALA A 425 14.00 -12.36 -18.77
N LEU A 426 14.02 -11.54 -19.82
CA LEU A 426 14.13 -11.98 -21.21
C LEU A 426 15.58 -12.12 -21.68
N GLU A 427 16.53 -11.50 -20.97
CA GLU A 427 17.97 -11.53 -21.30
C GLU A 427 18.74 -12.65 -20.59
N GLU A 428 18.18 -13.16 -19.50
CA GLU A 428 18.65 -14.32 -18.74
C GLU A 428 17.93 -15.60 -19.18
#